data_AF-A0A954TLH3-F1
#
_entry.id   AF-A0A954TLH3-F1
#
_cell.length_a   1.000
_cell.length_b   1.000
_cell.length_c   1.000
_cell.angle_alpha   90.00
_cell.angle_beta   90.00
_cell.angle_gamma   90.00
#
_symmetry.space_group_name_H-M   'P 1'
#
loop_
_entity.id
_entity.type
_entity.pdbx_description
1 polymer ?
#
loop_
_entity_poly.entity_id
_entity_poly.type
_entity_poly.pdbx_seq_one_letter_code
_entity_poly.pdbx_strand_id
1 'polypeptide(L)' 'MTQQQASDLEAADRAGAPEAKPEPIRNTDTKVGRNEPCPCGSGKKYKACHGRR' A
#
# COMPACT_ATOMS: atom_id res chain seq x y z
N MET A 1 -30.71 -49.79 14.55
CA MET A 1 -29.25 -49.59 14.69
C MET A 1 -28.89 -48.31 13.95
N THR A 2 -28.95 -47.24 14.73
CA THR A 2 -28.16 -46.01 14.65
C THR A 2 -27.84 -45.43 13.27
N GLN A 3 -28.72 -44.54 12.86
CA GLN A 3 -28.46 -43.36 12.04
C GLN A 3 -27.27 -42.58 12.64
N GLN A 4 -26.05 -42.70 12.12
CA GLN A 4 -24.93 -41.85 12.60
C GLN A 4 -23.76 -41.81 11.61
N GLN A 5 -23.97 -41.23 10.44
CA GLN A 5 -22.87 -40.84 9.54
C GLN A 5 -23.23 -39.55 8.80
N ALA A 6 -23.37 -38.43 9.52
CA ALA A 6 -23.66 -37.12 8.90
C ALA A 6 -23.11 -35.91 9.69
N SER A 7 -22.06 -36.07 10.49
CA SER A 7 -21.59 -34.99 11.39
C SER A 7 -20.10 -34.66 11.36
N ASP A 8 -19.33 -35.18 10.38
CA ASP A 8 -17.87 -34.97 10.30
C ASP A 8 -17.42 -33.96 9.22
N LEU A 9 -18.33 -33.11 8.71
CA LEU A 9 -18.02 -32.10 7.69
C LEU A 9 -17.91 -30.66 8.22
N GLU A 10 -17.88 -30.47 9.54
CA GLU A 10 -17.78 -29.14 10.15
C GLU A 10 -16.49 -28.96 10.95
N ALA A 11 -15.35 -29.31 10.33
CA ALA A 11 -14.07 -28.74 10.72
C ALA A 11 -13.98 -27.35 10.08
N ALA A 12 -14.70 -26.42 10.70
CA ALA A 12 -14.75 -25.01 10.37
C ALA A 12 -13.35 -24.47 10.05
N ASP A 13 -13.18 -24.12 8.79
CA ASP A 13 -12.20 -23.22 8.23
C ASP A 13 -12.16 -21.94 9.09
N ARG A 14 -11.38 -21.96 10.17
CA ARG A 14 -10.92 -20.76 10.87
C ARG A 14 -9.84 -20.12 9.99
N ALA A 15 -10.23 -19.69 8.79
CA ALA A 15 -9.52 -18.66 8.07
C ALA A 15 -9.61 -17.39 8.91
N GLY A 16 -8.61 -17.22 9.78
CA GLY A 16 -8.32 -15.93 10.37
C GLY A 16 -8.20 -14.95 9.22
N ALA A 17 -9.17 -14.04 9.13
CA ALA A 17 -9.12 -12.92 8.20
C ALA A 17 -7.75 -12.25 8.37
N PRO A 18 -6.94 -12.13 7.32
CA PRO A 18 -5.72 -11.36 7.42
C PRO A 18 -6.14 -9.91 7.66
N GLU A 19 -6.04 -9.49 8.92
CA GLU A 19 -6.12 -8.09 9.33
C GLU A 19 -5.24 -7.30 8.35
N ALA A 20 -5.89 -6.46 7.54
CA ALA A 20 -5.25 -5.69 6.49
C ALA A 20 -4.28 -4.70 7.16
N LYS A 21 -3.04 -5.15 7.36
CA LYS A 21 -1.95 -4.28 7.78
C LYS A 21 -1.87 -3.17 6.75
N PRO A 22 -2.02 -1.89 7.15
CA PRO A 22 -1.90 -0.80 6.20
C PRO A 22 -0.52 -0.90 5.56
N GLU A 23 -0.50 -1.09 4.24
CA GLU A 23 0.75 -1.17 3.53
C GLU A 23 1.51 0.15 3.71
N PRO A 24 2.82 0.11 4.00
CA PRO A 24 3.59 1.32 4.12
C PRO A 24 3.55 2.06 2.78
N ILE A 25 3.07 3.31 2.80
CA ILE A 25 3.12 4.20 1.64
C ILE A 25 4.60 4.38 1.29
N ARG A 26 5.08 3.61 0.32
CA ARG A 26 6.37 3.82 -0.30
C ARG A 26 6.23 5.11 -1.07
N ASN A 27 6.95 6.14 -0.65
CA ASN A 27 7.02 7.38 -1.39
C ASN A 27 7.74 7.08 -2.72
N THR A 28 6.95 6.74 -3.74
CA THR A 28 7.37 6.55 -5.13
C THR A 28 7.51 7.89 -5.85
N ASP A 29 7.48 9.01 -5.13
CA ASP A 29 7.84 10.30 -5.71
C ASP A 29 9.33 10.23 -6.09
N THR A 30 9.56 10.12 -7.38
CA THR A 30 10.88 10.22 -8.00
C THR A 30 11.54 11.46 -7.40
N LYS A 31 12.58 11.28 -6.59
CA LYS A 31 13.29 12.39 -5.92
C LYS A 31 13.71 13.41 -6.97
N VAL A 32 12.94 14.47 -7.11
CA VAL A 32 13.20 15.49 -8.13
C VAL A 32 14.55 16.14 -7.82
N GLY A 33 15.48 16.04 -8.77
CA GLY A 33 16.80 16.61 -8.64
C GLY A 33 16.71 18.13 -8.54
N ARG A 34 17.64 18.78 -7.82
CA ARG A 34 17.66 20.25 -7.68
C ARG A 34 17.67 20.99 -9.03
N ASN A 35 18.19 20.38 -10.09
CA ASN A 35 18.28 21.00 -11.41
C ASN A 35 17.11 20.65 -12.34
N GLU A 36 16.25 19.70 -11.98
CA GLU A 36 15.09 19.28 -12.79
C GLU A 36 13.97 20.32 -12.77
N PRO A 37 13.04 20.30 -13.75
CA PRO A 37 11.86 21.14 -13.71
C PRO A 37 11.04 20.91 -12.44
N CYS A 38 10.53 21.98 -11.85
CA CYS A 38 9.69 21.89 -10.66
C CYS A 38 8.37 21.15 -10.99
N PRO A 39 7.95 20.16 -10.19
CA PRO A 39 6.69 19.44 -10.41
C PRO A 39 5.46 20.34 -10.22
N CYS A 40 5.64 21.53 -9.65
CA CYS A 40 4.64 22.57 -9.47
C CYS A 40 4.22 23.32 -10.75
N GLY A 41 4.75 22.96 -11.93
CA GLY A 41 4.36 23.57 -13.21
C GLY A 41 4.85 25.01 -13.42
N SER A 42 5.69 25.54 -12.55
CA SER A 42 6.16 26.94 -12.63
C SER A 42 7.19 27.22 -13.73
N GLY A 43 7.61 26.20 -14.51
CA GLY A 43 8.68 26.29 -15.51
C GLY A 43 10.08 26.55 -14.96
N LYS A 44 10.20 26.77 -13.64
CA LYS A 44 11.46 27.01 -12.93
C LYS A 44 12.11 25.68 -12.52
N LYS A 45 13.44 25.64 -12.45
CA LYS A 45 14.18 24.51 -11.87
C LYS A 45 13.80 24.33 -10.40
N TYR A 46 13.79 23.10 -9.89
CA TYR A 46 13.40 22.78 -8.51
C TYR A 46 14.15 23.64 -7.50
N LYS A 47 15.48 23.80 -7.63
CA LYS A 47 16.32 24.67 -6.78
C LYS A 47 15.90 26.15 -6.74
N ALA A 48 15.27 26.64 -7.79
CA ALA A 48 14.83 28.03 -7.91
C ALA A 48 13.37 28.23 -7.47
N CYS A 49 12.65 27.14 -7.17
CA CYS A 49 11.25 27.13 -6.79
C CYS A 49 11.08 26.46 -5.40
N HIS A 50 10.71 25.18 -5.32
CA HIS A 50 10.45 24.48 -4.06
C HIS A 50 11.73 23.99 -3.34
N GLY A 51 12.87 24.00 -4.02
CA GLY A 51 14.19 23.63 -3.49
C GLY A 51 15.09 24.82 -3.14
N ARG A 52 14.51 26.01 -2.91
CA ARG A 52 15.20 27.24 -2.48
C ARG A 52 15.75 27.09 -1.06
N ARG A 53 16.93 26.50 -0.96
CA ARG A 53 17.80 26.48 0.21
C ARG A 53 19.22 26.28 -0.27
#